data_AF-A0A838IU55-F1
#
_entry.id   AF-A0A838IU55-F1
#
_cell.length_a   1.000
_cell.length_b   1.000
_cell.length_c   1.000
_cell.angle_alpha   90.00
_cell.angle_beta   90.00
_cell.angle_gamma   90.00
#
_symmetry.space_group_name_H-M   'P 1'
#
loop_
_entity.id
_entity.type
_entity.pdbx_description
1 polymer ?
#
loop_
_entity_poly.entity_id
_entity_poly.type
_entity_poly.pdbx_seq_one_letter_code
_entity_poly.pdbx_strand_id
1 'polypeptide(L)'
;MTSGVIVALAATLGLLASGAFVQVALRRSWGKAVRTDGPGGHHVKGGTPTMGGAAFVLVALLLALLVGPRDADAWALTALVLASAALGLLDDVLSLRRAHTASQPFADDEPAGERIATSTGLLARYRLFGQGVVGLLFAGYAIHSGVAVSGAIVFDVIFLAFVVVG
;
A
#
# COMPACT_ATOMS: atom_id res chain seq x y z
N MET A 1 -17.28 -22.52 10.25
CA MET A 1 -15.90 -22.80 9.81
C MET A 1 -14.98 -22.51 10.99
N THR A 2 -14.01 -23.37 11.31
CA THR A 2 -13.02 -23.06 12.34
C THR A 2 -12.12 -21.93 11.86
N SER A 3 -11.64 -21.06 12.76
CA SER A 3 -10.81 -19.89 12.41
C SER A 3 -9.58 -20.29 11.58
N GLY A 4 -9.03 -21.49 11.80
CA GLY A 4 -7.91 -22.03 11.02
C GLY A 4 -8.23 -22.27 9.55
N VAL A 5 -9.46 -22.69 9.21
CA VAL A 5 -9.88 -22.91 7.81
C VAL A 5 -9.97 -21.58 7.06
N ILE A 6 -10.48 -20.53 7.72
CA ILE A 6 -10.59 -19.20 7.12
C ILE A 6 -9.19 -18.63 6.83
N VAL A 7 -8.25 -18.77 7.78
CA VAL A 7 -6.86 -18.31 7.59
C VAL A 7 -6.17 -19.07 6.46
N ALA A 8 -6.29 -20.40 6.42
CA ALA A 8 -5.71 -21.21 5.34
C ALA A 8 -6.29 -20.84 3.97
N LEU A 9 -7.61 -20.63 3.90
CA LEU A 9 -8.29 -20.20 2.68
C LEU A 9 -7.80 -18.81 2.26
N ALA A 10 -7.71 -17.85 3.19
CA ALA A 10 -7.23 -16.50 2.92
C ALA A 10 -5.80 -16.48 2.39
N ALA A 11 -4.89 -17.22 3.04
CA ALA A 11 -3.51 -17.35 2.60
C ALA A 11 -3.43 -17.97 1.20
N THR A 12 -4.17 -19.05 0.95
CA THR A 12 -4.16 -19.75 -0.34
C THR A 12 -4.69 -18.85 -1.46
N LEU A 13 -5.85 -18.24 -1.27
CA LEU A 13 -6.44 -17.32 -2.26
C LEU A 13 -5.56 -16.09 -2.48
N GLY A 14 -4.97 -15.54 -1.42
CA GLY A 14 -4.08 -14.39 -1.50
C GLY A 14 -2.81 -14.69 -2.31
N LEU A 15 -2.19 -15.85 -2.10
CA LEU A 15 -1.02 -16.30 -2.86
C LEU A 15 -1.36 -16.51 -4.34
N LEU A 16 -2.46 -17.20 -4.64
CA LEU A 16 -2.90 -17.44 -6.01
C LEU A 16 -3.26 -16.14 -6.74
N ALA A 17 -4.01 -15.25 -6.10
CA ALA A 17 -4.39 -13.96 -6.66
C ALA A 17 -3.17 -13.07 -6.92
N SER A 18 -2.21 -13.04 -5.98
CA SER A 18 -0.97 -12.26 -6.14
C SER A 18 -0.12 -12.80 -7.29
N GLY A 19 0.03 -14.14 -7.40
CA GLY A 19 0.72 -14.77 -8.52
C GLY A 19 0.06 -14.46 -9.87
N ALA A 20 -1.27 -14.57 -9.96
CA ALA A 20 -2.02 -14.22 -11.16
C ALA A 20 -1.89 -12.73 -11.52
N PHE A 21 -1.95 -11.84 -10.52
CA PHE A 21 -1.80 -10.40 -10.71
C PHE A 21 -0.42 -10.05 -11.26
N VAL A 22 0.64 -10.66 -10.73
CA VAL A 22 2.02 -10.48 -11.24
C VAL A 22 2.09 -10.85 -12.73
N GLN A 23 1.49 -11.95 -13.15
CA GLN A 23 1.47 -12.36 -14.56
C GLN A 23 0.72 -11.36 -15.44
N VAL A 24 -0.43 -10.84 -14.99
CA VAL A 24 -1.18 -9.80 -15.72
C VAL A 24 -0.38 -8.51 -15.81
N ALA A 25 0.23 -8.08 -14.71
CA ALA A 25 1.01 -6.85 -14.64
C ALA A 25 2.27 -6.91 -15.51
N LEU A 26 2.94 -8.07 -15.58
CA LEU A 26 4.04 -8.32 -16.53
C LEU A 26 3.56 -8.20 -17.99
N ARG A 27 2.41 -8.80 -18.34
CA ARG A 27 1.82 -8.71 -19.69
C ARG A 27 1.38 -7.30 -20.08
N ARG A 28 1.04 -6.46 -19.10
CA ARG A 28 0.63 -5.06 -19.29
C ARG A 28 1.78 -4.06 -19.15
N SER A 29 3.02 -4.55 -18.99
CA SER A 29 4.21 -3.72 -18.80
C SER A 29 4.09 -2.73 -17.64
N TRP A 30 3.37 -3.10 -16.58
CA TRP A 30 3.30 -2.33 -15.31
C TRP A 30 4.54 -2.53 -14.43
N GLY A 31 5.67 -2.92 -15.03
CA GLY A 31 6.97 -3.00 -14.37
C GLY A 31 7.65 -1.63 -14.38
N LYS A 32 8.38 -1.31 -13.30
CA LYS A 32 9.22 -0.09 -13.29
C LYS A 32 10.25 -0.18 -14.42
N ALA A 33 10.38 0.89 -15.21
CA ALA A 33 11.41 1.02 -16.23
C ALA A 33 12.81 0.86 -15.60
N VAL A 34 13.66 0.04 -16.22
CA VAL A 34 15.04 -0.16 -15.78
C VAL A 34 15.84 1.06 -16.19
N ARG A 35 16.36 1.84 -15.23
CA ARG A 35 17.38 2.86 -15.54
C ARG A 35 18.63 2.15 -16.03
N THR A 36 19.12 2.54 -17.20
CA THR A 36 20.34 2.00 -17.83
C THR A 36 21.63 2.52 -17.21
N ASP A 37 21.55 3.50 -16.30
CA ASP A 37 22.68 4.35 -15.92
C ASP A 37 23.39 3.89 -14.62
N GLY A 38 23.19 2.64 -14.20
CA GLY A 38 23.78 2.07 -12.98
C GLY A 38 24.80 0.96 -13.26
N PRO A 39 25.87 0.81 -12.45
CA PRO A 39 26.87 -0.24 -12.64
C PRO A 39 26.22 -1.63 -12.58
N GLY A 40 26.69 -2.53 -13.46
CA GLY A 40 25.99 -3.72 -13.98
C GLY A 40 25.39 -4.74 -13.00
N GLY A 41 25.62 -4.60 -11.68
CA GLY A 41 24.99 -5.43 -10.64
C GLY A 41 23.55 -5.04 -10.30
N HIS A 42 23.08 -3.84 -10.67
CA HIS A 42 21.75 -3.33 -10.31
C HIS A 42 20.61 -3.69 -11.29
N HIS A 43 20.89 -4.41 -12.38
CA HIS A 43 19.89 -4.75 -13.41
C HIS A 43 18.91 -5.87 -13.02
N VAL A 44 19.09 -6.52 -11.87
CA VAL A 44 18.29 -7.69 -11.45
C VAL A 44 16.89 -7.32 -10.95
N LYS A 45 16.62 -6.04 -10.62
CA LYS A 45 15.31 -5.56 -10.15
C LYS A 45 14.46 -4.90 -11.24
N GLY A 46 14.83 -5.10 -12.50
CA GLY A 46 14.08 -4.59 -13.63
C GLY A 46 12.85 -5.44 -13.93
N GLY A 47 11.68 -4.81 -14.05
CA GLY A 47 10.47 -5.48 -14.52
C GLY A 47 9.61 -6.17 -13.45
N THR A 48 9.96 -6.10 -12.15
CA THR A 48 9.02 -6.55 -11.11
C THR A 48 7.78 -5.64 -11.12
N PRO A 49 6.57 -6.18 -11.32
CA PRO A 49 5.37 -5.36 -11.43
C PRO A 49 5.10 -4.60 -10.14
N THR A 50 4.75 -3.32 -10.29
CA THR A 50 4.27 -2.49 -9.18
C THR A 50 2.86 -2.93 -8.76
N MET A 51 2.48 -2.68 -7.50
CA MET A 51 1.15 -2.95 -6.92
C MET A 51 0.80 -4.41 -6.55
N GLY A 52 1.78 -5.31 -6.38
CA GLY A 52 1.50 -6.72 -6.03
C GLY A 52 0.63 -6.93 -4.77
N GLY A 53 0.70 -6.01 -3.81
CA GLY A 53 -0.13 -6.03 -2.60
C GLY A 53 -1.63 -5.76 -2.83
N ALA A 54 -2.02 -5.18 -3.97
CA ALA A 54 -3.42 -4.86 -4.27
C ALA A 54 -4.28 -6.13 -4.38
N ALA A 55 -3.76 -7.19 -5.00
CA ALA A 55 -4.45 -8.47 -5.11
C ALA A 55 -4.63 -9.13 -3.73
N PHE A 56 -3.62 -9.04 -2.87
CA PHE A 56 -3.69 -9.55 -1.50
C PHE A 56 -4.75 -8.82 -0.68
N VAL A 57 -4.74 -7.47 -0.72
CA VAL A 57 -5.72 -6.64 -0.01
C VAL A 57 -7.14 -6.90 -0.52
N LEU A 58 -7.32 -7.06 -1.83
CA LEU A 58 -8.63 -7.37 -2.41
C LEU A 58 -9.19 -8.69 -1.86
N VAL A 59 -8.38 -9.74 -1.84
CA VAL A 59 -8.79 -11.04 -1.27
C VAL A 59 -9.11 -10.90 0.21
N ALA A 60 -8.27 -10.20 0.98
CA ALA A 60 -8.48 -9.98 2.40
C ALA A 60 -9.80 -9.24 2.67
N LEU A 61 -10.10 -8.19 1.92
CA LEU A 61 -11.34 -7.42 2.03
C LEU A 61 -12.58 -8.25 1.65
N LEU A 62 -12.49 -9.02 0.56
CA LEU A 62 -13.60 -9.89 0.16
C LEU A 62 -13.93 -10.92 1.23
N LEU A 63 -12.91 -11.54 1.83
CA LEU A 63 -13.12 -12.51 2.91
C LEU A 63 -13.62 -11.84 4.20
N ALA A 64 -13.09 -10.67 4.55
CA ALA A 64 -13.58 -9.89 5.69
C ALA A 64 -15.08 -9.57 5.54
N LEU A 65 -15.51 -9.18 4.33
CA LEU A 65 -16.92 -8.90 4.07
C LEU A 65 -17.78 -10.17 4.02
N LEU A 66 -17.28 -11.28 3.47
CA LEU A 66 -18.11 -12.46 3.25
C LEU A 66 -18.28 -13.33 4.50
N VAL A 67 -17.21 -13.50 5.28
CA VAL A 67 -17.17 -14.43 6.41
C VAL A 67 -16.69 -13.80 7.72
N GLY A 68 -16.28 -12.52 7.70
CA GLY A 68 -15.79 -11.83 8.87
C GLY A 68 -16.90 -11.39 9.84
N PRO A 69 -16.52 -11.09 11.10
CA PRO A 69 -17.44 -10.50 12.08
C PRO A 69 -18.01 -9.16 11.59
N ARG A 70 -19.18 -8.78 12.11
CA ARG A 70 -19.92 -7.57 11.71
C ARG A 70 -20.06 -6.55 12.84
N ASP A 71 -19.22 -6.65 13.86
CA ASP A 71 -19.13 -5.69 14.95
C ASP A 71 -18.39 -4.40 14.53
N ALA A 72 -18.43 -3.40 15.42
CA ALA A 72 -17.84 -2.09 15.16
C ALA A 72 -16.33 -2.17 14.91
N ASP A 73 -15.62 -3.04 15.63
CA ASP A 73 -14.17 -3.20 15.50
C ASP A 73 -13.79 -3.81 14.14
N ALA A 74 -14.56 -4.81 13.68
CA ALA A 74 -14.40 -5.38 12.36
C ALA A 74 -14.59 -4.34 11.25
N TRP A 75 -15.59 -3.46 11.40
CA TRP A 75 -15.82 -2.36 10.46
C TRP A 75 -14.72 -1.29 10.51
N ALA A 76 -14.23 -0.94 11.71
CA ALA A 76 -13.13 0.00 11.88
C ALA A 76 -11.83 -0.52 11.23
N LEU A 77 -11.51 -1.81 11.43
CA LEU A 77 -10.37 -2.46 10.78
C LEU A 77 -10.53 -2.53 9.26
N THR A 78 -11.74 -2.85 8.77
CA THR A 78 -12.02 -2.87 7.33
C THR A 78 -11.88 -1.48 6.72
N ALA A 79 -12.38 -0.44 7.39
CA ALA A 79 -12.22 0.95 6.98
C ALA A 79 -10.75 1.39 6.97
N LEU A 80 -9.98 1.00 7.99
CA LEU A 80 -8.53 1.24 8.06
C LEU A 80 -7.81 0.61 6.84
N VAL A 81 -8.06 -0.67 6.56
CA VAL A 81 -7.45 -1.36 5.42
C VAL A 81 -7.84 -0.69 4.11
N LEU A 82 -9.11 -0.34 3.93
CA LEU A 82 -9.59 0.36 2.73
C LEU A 82 -8.93 1.72 2.54
N ALA A 83 -8.83 2.53 3.60
CA ALA A 83 -8.20 3.84 3.54
C ALA A 83 -6.71 3.73 3.18
N SER A 84 -5.98 2.81 3.83
CA SER A 84 -4.57 2.54 3.54
C SER A 84 -4.36 2.01 2.12
N ALA A 85 -5.23 1.12 1.66
CA ALA A 85 -5.20 0.59 0.31
C ALA A 85 -5.47 1.67 -0.74
N ALA A 86 -6.44 2.55 -0.49
CA ALA A 86 -6.75 3.66 -1.39
C ALA A 86 -5.58 4.66 -1.49
N LEU A 87 -4.95 5.01 -0.35
CA LEU A 87 -3.77 5.88 -0.33
C LEU A 87 -2.58 5.26 -1.08
N GLY A 88 -2.32 3.97 -0.87
CA GLY A 88 -1.26 3.24 -1.60
C GLY A 88 -1.54 3.14 -3.10
N LEU A 89 -2.78 2.81 -3.48
CA LEU A 89 -3.19 2.73 -4.88
C LEU A 89 -3.06 4.09 -5.58
N LEU A 90 -3.46 5.16 -4.91
CA LEU A 90 -3.34 6.52 -5.43
C LEU A 90 -1.86 6.91 -5.64
N ASP A 91 -0.99 6.63 -4.68
CA ASP A 91 0.46 6.89 -4.80
C ASP A 91 1.05 6.13 -6.00
N ASP A 92 0.74 4.84 -6.13
CA ASP A 92 1.23 3.99 -7.22
C ASP A 92 0.71 4.47 -8.60
N VAL A 93 -0.59 4.81 -8.73
CA VAL A 93 -1.15 5.34 -9.98
C VAL A 93 -0.52 6.68 -10.36
N LEU A 94 -0.35 7.58 -9.39
CA LEU A 94 0.28 8.88 -9.62
C LEU A 94 1.75 8.74 -10.02
N SER A 95 2.48 7.80 -9.40
CA SER A 95 3.86 7.48 -9.77
C SER A 95 3.95 6.95 -11.21
N LEU A 96 3.07 6.01 -11.59
CA LEU A 96 3.05 5.44 -12.95
C LEU A 96 2.71 6.50 -14.01
N ARG A 97 1.70 7.34 -13.79
CA ARG A 97 1.32 8.41 -14.72
C ARG A 97 2.49 9.36 -15.01
N ARG A 98 3.26 9.74 -13.98
CA ARG A 98 4.42 10.62 -14.15
C ARG A 98 5.58 9.96 -14.87
N ALA A 99 5.83 8.68 -14.62
CA ALA A 99 6.85 7.95 -15.36
C ALA A 99 6.56 7.97 -16.88
N HIS A 100 5.29 7.83 -17.25
CA HIS A 100 4.87 8.00 -18.65
C HIS A 100 5.03 9.45 -19.14
N THR A 101 4.61 10.46 -18.38
CA THR A 101 4.75 11.87 -18.81
C THR A 101 6.21 12.33 -18.93
N ALA A 102 7.07 11.94 -18.00
CA ALA A 102 8.49 12.32 -18.00
C ALA A 102 9.31 11.66 -19.11
N SER A 103 8.79 10.58 -19.74
CA SER A 103 9.38 9.99 -20.94
C SER A 103 9.10 10.78 -22.23
N GLN A 104 8.23 11.80 -22.20
CA GLN A 104 8.02 12.69 -23.34
C GLN A 104 9.06 13.83 -23.34
N PRO A 105 9.66 14.17 -24.50
CA PRO A 105 10.61 15.28 -24.59
C PRO A 105 9.89 16.61 -24.33
N PHE A 106 10.22 17.28 -23.23
CA PHE A 106 9.83 18.67 -22.97
C PHE A 106 11.02 19.59 -23.29
N ALA A 107 10.74 20.82 -23.69
CA ALA A 107 11.69 21.77 -24.27
C ALA A 107 12.66 22.43 -23.26
N ASP A 108 12.68 22.00 -22.00
CA ASP A 108 13.45 22.62 -20.93
C ASP A 108 14.64 21.72 -20.54
N ASP A 109 15.85 22.28 -20.40
CA ASP A 109 17.14 21.60 -20.16
C ASP A 109 17.23 20.81 -18.82
N GLU A 110 16.14 20.61 -18.08
CA GLU A 110 16.14 19.89 -16.82
C GLU A 110 16.09 18.37 -17.06
N PRO A 111 17.09 17.59 -16.59
CA PRO A 111 17.13 16.16 -16.83
C PRO A 111 15.92 15.45 -16.21
N ALA A 112 15.23 14.62 -16.99
CA ALA A 112 13.99 13.95 -16.60
C ALA A 112 14.08 13.16 -15.26
N GLY A 113 15.27 12.66 -14.91
CA GLY A 113 15.53 11.97 -13.65
C GLY A 113 15.42 12.86 -12.40
N GLU A 114 15.80 14.13 -12.48
CA GLU A 114 15.74 15.12 -11.40
C GLU A 114 14.28 15.45 -11.05
N ARG A 115 13.46 15.68 -12.08
CA ARG A 115 12.02 15.98 -11.95
C ARG A 115 11.24 14.84 -11.32
N ILE A 116 11.54 13.60 -11.72
CA ILE A 116 10.95 12.40 -11.13
C ILE A 116 11.34 12.28 -9.66
N ALA A 117 12.61 12.52 -9.30
CA ALA A 117 13.08 12.43 -7.92
C ALA A 117 12.40 13.47 -7.01
N THR A 118 12.37 14.74 -7.42
CA THR A 118 11.77 15.84 -6.66
C THR A 118 10.27 15.66 -6.45
N SER A 119 9.54 15.27 -7.51
CA SER A 119 8.10 15.02 -7.41
C SER A 119 7.77 13.78 -6.59
N THR A 120 8.59 12.72 -6.67
CA THR A 120 8.43 11.51 -5.84
C THR A 120 8.62 11.81 -4.36
N GLY A 121 9.62 12.64 -4.00
CA GLY A 121 9.82 13.07 -2.61
C GLY A 121 8.65 13.90 -2.05
N LEU A 122 8.04 14.75 -2.89
CA LEU A 122 6.83 15.52 -2.57
C LEU A 122 5.59 14.63 -2.36
N LEU A 123 5.47 13.50 -3.06
CA LEU A 123 4.34 12.57 -2.86
C LEU A 123 4.54 11.67 -1.67
N ALA A 124 5.77 11.20 -1.44
CA ALA A 124 6.10 10.40 -0.28
C ALA A 124 5.68 11.12 1.01
N ARG A 125 5.91 12.43 1.10
CA ARG A 125 5.45 13.24 2.25
C ARG A 125 3.93 13.36 2.36
N TYR A 126 3.21 13.54 1.24
CA TYR A 126 1.74 13.58 1.29
C TYR A 126 1.13 12.22 1.64
N ARG A 127 1.74 11.13 1.16
CA ARG A 127 1.31 9.78 1.52
C ARG A 127 1.53 9.52 3.01
N LEU A 128 2.71 9.84 3.53
CA LEU A 128 3.02 9.71 4.96
C LEU A 128 2.07 10.55 5.81
N PHE A 129 1.77 11.78 5.39
CA PHE A 129 0.78 12.60 6.07
C PHE A 129 -0.61 11.97 6.06
N GLY A 130 -1.08 11.50 4.90
CA GLY A 130 -2.36 10.82 4.76
C GLY A 130 -2.46 9.55 5.61
N GLN A 131 -1.42 8.72 5.60
CA GLN A 131 -1.32 7.53 6.45
C GLN A 131 -1.28 7.91 7.93
N GLY A 132 -0.59 9.00 8.29
CA GLY A 132 -0.56 9.54 9.65
C GLY A 132 -1.94 9.94 10.16
N VAL A 133 -2.73 10.64 9.33
CA VAL A 133 -4.12 10.99 9.67
C VAL A 133 -4.96 9.74 9.85
N VAL A 134 -4.89 8.78 8.92
CA VAL A 134 -5.62 7.50 9.02
C VAL A 134 -5.24 6.72 10.28
N GLY A 135 -3.94 6.64 10.58
CA GLY A 135 -3.42 5.97 11.77
C GLY A 135 -3.86 6.61 13.07
N LEU A 136 -3.84 7.96 13.15
CA LEU A 136 -4.31 8.68 14.33
C LEU A 136 -5.82 8.53 14.55
N LEU A 137 -6.63 8.57 13.49
CA LEU A 137 -8.07 8.35 13.58
C LEU A 137 -8.38 6.93 14.07
N PHE A 138 -7.69 5.93 13.54
CA PHE A 138 -7.87 4.54 13.99
C PHE A 138 -7.38 4.33 15.42
N ALA A 139 -6.23 4.91 15.80
CA ALA A 139 -5.71 4.83 17.16
C ALA A 139 -6.67 5.48 18.17
N GLY A 140 -7.26 6.62 17.81
CA GLY A 140 -8.29 7.29 18.62
C GLY A 140 -9.55 6.43 18.77
N TYR A 141 -10.02 5.81 17.68
CA TYR A 141 -11.13 4.84 17.75
C TYR A 141 -10.80 3.65 18.66
N ALA A 142 -9.63 3.03 18.48
CA ALA A 142 -9.23 1.83 19.21
C ALA A 142 -9.18 2.08 20.72
N ILE A 143 -8.61 3.21 21.15
CA ILE A 143 -8.56 3.55 22.58
C ILE A 143 -9.95 3.87 23.12
N HIS A 144 -10.79 4.55 22.31
CA HIS A 144 -12.19 4.81 22.69
C HIS A 144 -13.01 3.52 22.83
N SER A 145 -12.73 2.50 22.00
CA SER A 145 -13.38 1.18 22.11
C SER A 145 -12.81 0.31 23.24
N GLY A 146 -11.80 0.81 23.98
CA GLY A 146 -11.25 0.16 25.17
C GLY A 146 -9.94 -0.59 24.94
N VAL A 147 -9.30 -0.44 23.78
CA VAL A 147 -7.96 -1.02 23.52
C VAL A 147 -6.92 -0.24 24.34
N ALA A 148 -6.22 -0.94 25.22
CA ALA A 148 -5.09 -0.42 25.98
C ALA A 148 -3.89 -1.38 25.84
N VAL A 149 -2.74 -0.83 25.46
CA VAL A 149 -1.49 -1.60 25.28
C VAL A 149 -0.60 -1.46 26.51
N SER A 150 -0.38 -0.23 26.96
CA SER A 150 0.46 0.11 28.12
C SER A 150 -0.35 0.67 29.29
N GLY A 151 -1.61 1.08 29.06
CA GLY A 151 -2.43 1.81 30.02
C GLY A 151 -2.17 3.33 30.04
N ALA A 152 -1.13 3.81 29.35
CA ALA A 152 -0.90 5.22 29.14
C ALA A 152 -1.48 5.65 27.78
N ILE A 153 -2.60 6.38 27.80
CA ILE A 153 -3.34 6.80 26.59
C ILE A 153 -2.44 7.43 25.53
N VAL A 154 -1.56 8.37 25.94
CA VAL A 154 -0.67 9.07 25.02
C VAL A 154 0.29 8.10 24.33
N PHE A 155 0.85 7.14 25.09
CA PHE A 155 1.76 6.14 24.53
C PHE A 155 1.01 5.20 23.57
N ASP A 156 -0.19 4.77 23.95
CA ASP A 156 -1.00 3.85 23.14
C ASP A 156 -1.44 4.50 21.82
N VAL A 157 -1.80 5.81 21.82
CA VAL A 157 -2.12 6.54 20.59
C VAL A 157 -0.90 6.56 19.66
N ILE A 158 0.24 6.97 20.19
CA ILE A 158 1.48 7.10 19.41
C ILE A 158 1.90 5.74 18.85
N PHE A 159 1.87 4.71 19.68
CA PHE A 159 2.24 3.35 19.29
C PHE A 159 1.33 2.80 18.20
N LEU A 160 0.01 2.89 18.37
CA LEU A 160 -0.95 2.40 17.37
C LEU A 160 -0.86 3.17 16.05
N ALA A 161 -0.73 4.51 16.12
CA ALA A 161 -0.54 5.32 14.93
C ALA A 161 0.76 4.98 14.21
N PHE A 162 1.86 4.78 14.96
CA PHE A 162 3.15 4.34 14.40
C PHE A 162 3.03 2.98 13.71
N VAL A 163 2.37 2.00 14.33
CA VAL A 163 2.14 0.67 13.74
C VAL A 163 1.37 0.75 12.42
N VAL A 164 0.38 1.65 12.33
CA VAL A 164 -0.39 1.84 11.09
C VAL A 164 0.42 2.53 9.99
N VAL A 165 1.25 3.51 10.34
CA VAL A 165 2.02 4.30 9.37
C VAL A 165 3.24 3.53 8.87
N GLY A 166 3.92 2.80 9.75
CA GLY A 166 5.18 2.10 9.48
C GLY A 166 6.41 2.96 9.74
#